data_AF-A0A0K2UJI6-F1
#
_entry.id   AF-A0A0K2UJI6-F1
#
_cell.length_a   1.000
_cell.length_b   1.000
_cell.length_c   1.000
_cell.angle_alpha   90.00
_cell.angle_beta   90.00
_cell.angle_gamma   90.00
#
_symmetry.space_group_name_H-M   'P 1'
#
loop_
_entity.id
_entity.type
_entity.pdbx_description
1 polymer ?
#
loop_
_entity_poly.entity_id
_entity_poly.type
_entity_poly.pdbx_seq_one_letter_code
_entity_poly.pdbx_strand_id
1 'polypeptide(L)'
;MWSTGVIIYVSLSGTFPFNEDEDINEQIQNASFMYPTHPWKTIDSKAIDLIGNLLQVKSRKRISVDKALLHPWLSDYQCWLDMKELENKLGQRWLTHESDEERWDLYRKLYVDKEHSLLNCTSKNTEKV
;
A
#
# COMPACT_ATOMS: atom_id res chain seq x y z
N MET A 1 11.51 -10.66 3.27
CA MET A 1 11.07 -9.93 2.06
C MET A 1 10.32 -10.83 1.07
N TRP A 2 10.89 -11.93 0.57
CA TRP A 2 10.15 -12.83 -0.33
C TRP A 2 8.83 -13.32 0.28
N SER A 3 8.91 -13.90 1.48
CA SER A 3 7.72 -14.36 2.22
C SER A 3 6.71 -13.24 2.45
N THR A 4 7.18 -12.01 2.68
CA THR A 4 6.32 -10.82 2.80
C THR A 4 5.54 -10.56 1.52
N GLY A 5 6.18 -10.67 0.34
CA GLY A 5 5.50 -10.54 -0.95
C GLY A 5 4.44 -11.62 -1.17
N VAL A 6 4.73 -12.87 -0.79
CA VAL A 6 3.75 -13.98 -0.85
C VAL A 6 2.58 -13.71 0.09
N ILE A 7 2.83 -13.25 1.33
CA ILE A 7 1.77 -12.92 2.29
C ILE A 7 0.88 -11.81 1.74
N ILE A 8 1.46 -10.73 1.22
CA ILE A 8 0.68 -9.61 0.64
C ILE A 8 -0.16 -10.11 -0.54
N TYR A 9 0.41 -10.94 -1.43
CA TYR A 9 -0.31 -11.52 -2.56
C TYR A 9 -1.55 -12.31 -2.09
N VAL A 10 -1.38 -13.17 -1.10
CA VAL A 10 -2.48 -13.99 -0.55
C VAL A 10 -3.50 -13.12 0.17
N SER A 11 -3.07 -12.13 0.96
CA SER A 11 -3.98 -11.22 1.67
C SER A 11 -4.87 -10.41 0.72
N LEU A 12 -4.36 -10.03 -0.46
CA LEU A 12 -5.11 -9.25 -1.43
C LEU A 12 -5.98 -10.10 -2.35
N SER A 13 -5.53 -11.30 -2.71
CA SER A 13 -6.22 -12.13 -3.72
C SER A 13 -7.00 -13.33 -3.15
N GLY A 14 -6.69 -13.76 -1.93
CA GLY A 14 -7.19 -15.01 -1.36
C GLY A 14 -6.59 -16.28 -1.97
N THR A 15 -5.59 -16.16 -2.86
CA THR A 15 -4.99 -17.29 -3.59
C THR A 15 -3.48 -17.29 -3.46
N PHE A 16 -2.84 -18.45 -3.60
CA PHE A 16 -1.38 -18.53 -3.68
C PHE A 16 -0.88 -18.15 -5.08
N PRO A 17 0.32 -17.54 -5.20
CA PRO A 17 0.86 -17.10 -6.48
C PRO A 17 1.46 -18.23 -7.32
N PHE A 18 1.39 -19.48 -6.86
CA PHE A 18 1.96 -20.66 -7.50
C PHE A 18 0.86 -21.60 -7.99
N ASN A 19 1.04 -22.15 -9.18
CA ASN A 19 0.23 -23.24 -9.69
C ASN A 19 0.71 -24.57 -9.07
N GLU A 20 -0.17 -25.28 -8.36
CA GLU A 20 0.16 -26.55 -7.70
C GLU A 20 0.35 -27.71 -8.72
N ASP A 21 -0.21 -27.57 -9.92
CA ASP A 21 -0.08 -28.57 -10.99
C ASP A 21 1.26 -28.46 -11.76
N GLU A 22 2.07 -27.45 -11.46
CA GLU A 22 3.38 -27.18 -12.08
C GLU A 22 4.51 -27.27 -11.05
N ASP A 23 5.77 -27.38 -11.51
CA ASP A 23 6.92 -27.38 -10.59
C ASP A 23 7.06 -26.01 -9.91
N ILE A 24 6.72 -25.96 -8.62
CA ILE A 24 6.81 -24.75 -7.80
C ILE A 24 8.25 -24.20 -7.77
N ASN A 25 9.28 -25.07 -7.77
CA ASN A 25 10.67 -24.62 -7.76
C ASN A 25 11.02 -23.87 -9.04
N GLU A 26 10.52 -24.35 -10.18
CA GLU A 26 10.70 -23.69 -11.47
C GLU A 26 10.00 -22.33 -11.50
N GLN A 27 8.76 -22.26 -11.02
CA GLN A 27 8.01 -20.99 -10.92
C GLN A 27 8.74 -19.97 -10.04
N ILE A 28 9.31 -20.40 -8.91
CA ILE A 28 10.11 -19.55 -8.02
C ILE A 28 11.38 -19.05 -8.73
N GLN A 29 12.10 -19.93 -9.43
CA GLN A 29 13.36 -19.59 -10.11
C GLN A 29 13.14 -18.67 -11.31
N ASN A 30 11.98 -18.75 -11.96
CA ASN A 30 11.62 -17.91 -13.11
C ASN A 30 10.83 -16.65 -12.72
N ALA A 31 10.42 -16.51 -11.45
CA ALA A 31 9.44 -15.50 -11.01
C ALA A 31 8.19 -15.48 -11.90
N SER A 32 7.73 -16.66 -12.30
CA SER A 32 6.53 -16.83 -13.12
C SER A 32 5.29 -16.76 -12.22
N PHE A 33 4.89 -15.54 -11.86
CA PHE A 33 3.68 -15.27 -11.09
C PHE A 33 2.61 -14.68 -12.00
N MET A 34 1.36 -15.11 -11.82
CA MET A 34 0.23 -14.59 -12.58
C MET A 34 -0.60 -13.63 -11.72
N TYR A 35 -1.16 -12.60 -12.36
CA TYR A 35 -2.15 -11.70 -11.77
C TYR A 35 -3.44 -11.83 -12.58
N PRO A 36 -4.27 -12.87 -12.35
CA PRO A 36 -5.48 -13.09 -13.12
C PRO A 36 -6.45 -11.91 -12.97
N THR A 37 -7.24 -11.62 -14.01
CA THR A 37 -8.12 -10.44 -14.07
C THR A 37 -9.00 -10.29 -12.82
N HIS A 38 -9.51 -11.38 -12.25
CA HIS A 38 -10.20 -11.36 -10.97
C HIS A 38 -9.34 -12.04 -9.89
N PRO A 39 -9.12 -11.43 -8.71
CA PRO A 39 -9.59 -10.11 -8.27
C PRO A 39 -8.67 -8.93 -8.67
N TRP A 40 -7.57 -9.18 -9.39
CA TRP A 40 -6.50 -8.19 -9.56
C TRP A 40 -6.86 -6.94 -10.38
N LYS A 41 -7.93 -6.97 -11.17
CA LYS A 41 -8.44 -5.80 -11.90
C LYS A 41 -8.85 -4.64 -10.99
N THR A 42 -9.29 -4.92 -9.76
CA THR A 42 -9.73 -3.89 -8.81
C THR A 42 -8.67 -3.56 -7.75
N ILE A 43 -7.57 -4.31 -7.72
CA ILE A 43 -6.47 -4.08 -6.77
C ILE A 43 -5.59 -2.93 -7.31
N ASP A 44 -5.12 -2.07 -6.42
CA ASP A 44 -4.25 -0.94 -6.79
C ASP A 44 -2.97 -1.45 -7.48
N SER A 45 -2.67 -0.88 -8.65
CA SER A 45 -1.42 -1.07 -9.38
C SER A 45 -0.17 -0.89 -8.51
N LYS A 46 -0.18 0.01 -7.53
CA LYS A 46 0.95 0.21 -6.60
C LYS A 46 1.15 -1.00 -5.69
N ALA A 47 0.09 -1.73 -5.34
CA ALA A 47 0.21 -2.97 -4.58
C ALA A 47 0.93 -4.04 -5.42
N ILE A 48 0.53 -4.17 -6.68
CA ILE A 48 1.12 -5.11 -7.64
C ILE A 48 2.61 -4.76 -7.87
N ASP A 49 2.94 -3.48 -8.02
CA ASP A 49 4.32 -3.01 -8.14
C ASP A 49 5.17 -3.37 -6.90
N LEU A 50 4.62 -3.19 -5.69
CA LEU A 50 5.31 -3.60 -4.47
C LEU A 50 5.58 -5.11 -4.44
N ILE A 51 4.58 -5.93 -4.75
CA ILE A 51 4.73 -7.39 -4.81
C ILE A 51 5.81 -7.77 -5.83
N GLY A 52 5.79 -7.15 -7.02
CA GLY A 52 6.82 -7.35 -8.04
C GLY A 52 8.23 -7.03 -7.55
N ASN A 53 8.40 -5.96 -6.77
CA ASN A 53 9.67 -5.57 -6.16
C ASN A 53 10.12 -6.52 -5.01
N LEU A 54 9.17 -7.18 -4.34
CA LEU A 54 9.42 -8.15 -3.27
C LEU A 54 9.71 -9.57 -3.79
N LEU A 55 9.05 -9.97 -4.88
CA LEU A 55 9.16 -11.29 -5.49
C LEU A 55 10.24 -11.33 -6.60
N GLN A 56 11.40 -10.76 -6.30
CA GLN A 56 12.57 -10.80 -7.19
C GLN A 56 13.41 -12.05 -6.91
N VAL A 57 13.70 -12.84 -7.95
CA VAL A 57 14.57 -14.03 -7.88
C VAL A 57 15.97 -13.65 -7.44
N LYS A 58 16.54 -12.63 -8.09
CA LYS A 58 17.87 -12.10 -7.73
C LYS A 58 17.74 -11.30 -6.43
N SER A 59 18.29 -11.85 -5.35
CA SER A 59 18.27 -11.21 -4.02
C SER A 59 18.72 -9.75 -4.04
N ARG A 60 19.75 -9.40 -4.83
CA ARG A 60 20.24 -8.01 -4.97
C ARG A 60 19.25 -7.03 -5.61
N LYS A 61 18.29 -7.52 -6.40
CA LYS A 61 17.21 -6.70 -6.99
C LYS A 61 16.00 -6.56 -6.06
N ARG A 62 15.90 -7.42 -5.04
CA ARG A 62 14.80 -7.42 -4.09
C ARG A 62 14.90 -6.19 -3.19
N ILE A 63 13.80 -5.47 -3.03
CA ILE A 63 13.78 -4.30 -2.15
C ILE A 63 13.99 -4.71 -0.69
N SER A 64 14.68 -3.85 0.08
CA SER A 64 14.84 -4.00 1.53
C SER A 64 13.56 -3.60 2.26
N VAL A 65 13.49 -3.90 3.56
CA VAL A 65 12.37 -3.48 4.42
C VAL A 65 12.21 -1.96 4.42
N ASP A 66 13.30 -1.21 4.57
CA ASP A 66 13.25 0.26 4.60
C ASP A 66 12.71 0.84 3.29
N LYS A 67 13.13 0.27 2.15
CA LYS A 67 12.61 0.68 0.84
C LYS A 67 11.15 0.30 0.65
N ALA A 68 10.72 -0.83 1.21
CA ALA A 68 9.31 -1.27 1.13
C ALA A 68 8.39 -0.35 1.95
N LEU A 69 8.82 0.07 3.14
CA LEU A 69 8.06 1.03 3.98
C LEU A 69 7.89 2.38 3.29
N LEU A 70 8.86 2.80 2.48
CA LEU A 70 8.79 4.03 1.69
C LEU A 70 7.99 3.88 0.38
N HIS A 71 7.56 2.66 0.03
CA HIS A 71 6.86 2.41 -1.23
C HIS A 71 5.54 3.21 -1.29
N PRO A 72 5.15 3.79 -2.43
CA PRO A 72 3.93 4.60 -2.55
C PRO A 72 2.61 3.88 -2.18
N TRP A 73 2.64 2.56 -2.07
CA TRP A 73 1.49 1.78 -1.59
C TRP A 73 1.35 1.77 -0.07
N LEU A 74 2.46 1.95 0.67
CA LEU A 74 2.50 1.96 2.14
C LEU A 74 2.81 3.34 2.73
N SER A 75 2.98 4.36 1.88
CA SER A 75 3.37 5.71 2.30
C SER A 75 2.36 6.78 1.89
N ASP A 76 1.08 6.40 1.79
CA ASP A 76 0.01 7.36 1.58
C ASP A 76 -0.51 7.95 2.90
N TYR A 77 -1.34 8.99 2.77
CA TYR A 77 -1.86 9.73 3.92
C TYR A 77 -2.76 8.86 4.80
N GLN A 78 -3.55 7.97 4.20
CA GLN A 78 -4.47 7.12 4.95
C GLN A 78 -3.71 6.07 5.76
N CYS A 79 -2.71 5.42 5.17
CA CYS A 79 -1.84 4.47 5.86
C CYS A 79 -1.13 5.15 7.04
N TRP A 80 -0.65 6.39 6.86
CA TRP A 80 -0.07 7.15 7.97
C TRP A 80 -1.08 7.41 9.10
N LEU A 81 -2.33 7.78 8.77
CA LEU A 81 -3.39 7.96 9.79
C LEU A 81 -3.67 6.65 10.55
N ASP A 82 -3.83 5.54 9.83
CA ASP A 82 -4.11 4.22 10.42
C ASP A 82 -2.96 3.79 11.36
N MET A 83 -1.72 4.05 10.97
CA MET A 83 -0.53 3.79 11.80
C MET A 83 -0.52 4.66 13.06
N LYS A 84 -0.82 5.97 12.94
CA LYS A 84 -0.92 6.87 14.09
C LYS A 84 -2.02 6.42 15.06
N GLU A 85 -3.16 5.99 14.54
CA GLU A 85 -4.25 5.45 15.36
C GLU A 85 -3.80 4.20 16.14
N LEU A 86 -3.11 3.27 15.47
CA LEU A 86 -2.59 2.07 16.10
C LEU A 86 -1.56 2.40 17.20
N GLU A 87 -0.60 3.28 16.91
CA GLU A 87 0.42 3.70 17.87
C GLU A 87 -0.20 4.37 19.12
N ASN A 88 -1.24 5.19 18.92
CA ASN A 88 -1.99 5.80 20.02
C ASN A 88 -2.70 4.77 20.89
N LYS A 89 -3.32 3.74 20.27
CA LYS A 89 -3.96 2.64 21.01
C LYS A 89 -2.97 1.80 21.82
N LEU A 90 -1.75 1.63 21.30
CA LEU A 90 -0.70 0.86 21.95
C LEU A 90 0.14 1.69 22.95
N GLY A 91 0.02 3.02 22.92
CA GLY A 91 0.76 3.93 23.79
C GLY A 91 2.25 4.04 23.44
N GLN A 92 2.67 3.62 22.24
CA GLN A 92 4.07 3.64 21.82
C GLN A 92 4.19 3.87 20.30
N ARG A 93 5.16 4.71 19.91
CA ARG A 93 5.54 4.99 18.53
C ARG A 93 6.60 3.99 18.05
N TRP A 94 6.42 3.42 16.85
CA TRP A 94 7.28 2.39 16.29
C TRP A 94 7.73 2.69 14.86
N LEU A 95 6.81 3.17 14.03
CA LEU A 95 7.01 3.27 12.59
C LEU A 95 6.89 4.70 12.07
N THR A 96 6.04 5.53 12.68
CA THR A 96 5.95 6.95 12.29
C THR A 96 7.09 7.76 12.91
N HIS A 97 7.49 8.85 12.27
CA HIS A 97 8.48 9.79 12.79
C HIS A 97 7.90 11.21 12.93
N GLU A 98 8.45 12.04 13.82
CA GLU A 98 8.01 13.44 14.00
C GLU A 98 8.12 14.25 12.69
N SER A 99 9.13 13.96 11.87
CA SER A 99 9.28 14.56 10.54
C SER A 99 8.13 14.24 9.58
N ASP A 100 7.42 13.13 9.79
CA ASP A 100 6.24 12.79 8.98
C ASP A 100 5.05 13.69 9.34
N GLU A 101 4.99 14.21 10.57
CA GLU A 101 3.88 15.02 11.06
C GLU A 101 3.82 16.35 10.31
N GLU A 102 4.94 17.05 10.17
CA GLU A 102 4.99 18.31 9.41
C GLU A 102 4.56 18.12 7.95
N ARG A 103 5.04 17.04 7.32
CA ARG A 103 4.69 16.69 5.94
C ARG A 103 3.19 16.44 5.79
N TRP A 104 2.61 15.62 6.66
CA TRP A 104 1.22 15.22 6.54
C TRP A 104 0.25 16.28 7.06
N ASP A 105 0.66 17.14 7.99
CA ASP A 105 -0.10 18.33 8.40
C ASP A 105 -0.21 19.33 7.25
N LEU A 106 0.89 19.54 6.52
CA LEU A 106 0.85 20.39 5.32
C LEU A 106 -0.07 19.79 4.26
N TYR A 107 0.03 18.48 4.02
CA TYR A 107 -0.85 17.76 3.09
C TYR A 107 -2.33 17.91 3.49
N ARG A 108 -2.67 17.72 4.77
CA ARG A 108 -4.02 17.88 5.30
C ARG A 108 -4.57 19.29 5.02
N LYS A 109 -3.79 20.32 5.36
CA LYS A 109 -4.20 21.73 5.16
C LYS A 109 -4.42 22.07 3.69
N LEU A 110 -3.58 21.55 2.79
CA LEU A 110 -3.62 21.88 1.36
C LEU A 110 -4.71 21.12 0.60
N TYR A 111 -4.93 19.85 0.92
CA TYR A 111 -5.75 18.95 0.11
C TYR A 111 -7.03 18.52 0.81
N VAL A 112 -6.98 18.16 2.10
CA VAL A 112 -8.14 17.61 2.82
C VAL A 112 -9.08 18.72 3.30
N ASP A 113 -8.56 19.68 4.05
CA ASP A 113 -9.37 20.75 4.65
C ASP A 113 -9.92 21.70 3.57
N LYS A 114 -9.14 21.90 2.49
CA LYS A 114 -9.52 22.72 1.35
C LYS A 114 -10.64 22.08 0.53
N GLU A 115 -10.59 20.77 0.26
CA GLU A 115 -11.70 20.05 -0.38
C GLU A 115 -12.97 20.12 0.45
N HIS A 116 -12.88 19.89 1.77
CA HIS A 116 -14.01 20.03 2.67
C HIS A 116 -14.61 21.46 2.65
N SER A 117 -13.78 22.50 2.59
CA SER A 117 -14.24 23.88 2.47
C SER A 117 -14.96 24.16 1.15
N LEU A 118 -14.44 23.64 0.03
CA LEU A 118 -15.03 23.80 -1.30
C LEU A 118 -16.36 23.06 -1.43
N LEU A 119 -16.44 21.80 -0.96
CA LEU A 119 -17.66 20.99 -0.94
C LEU A 119 -18.78 21.67 -0.12
N ASN A 120 -18.42 22.22 1.05
CA ASN A 120 -19.35 22.95 1.90
C ASN A 120 -19.80 24.29 1.28
N CYS A 121 -18.99 24.93 0.45
CA CYS A 121 -19.38 26.13 -0.31
C CYS A 121 -20.36 25.80 -1.45
N THR A 122 -20.16 24.69 -2.16
CA THR A 122 -21.06 24.26 -3.24
C THR A 122 -22.43 23.81 -2.73
N SER A 123 -22.47 23.08 -1.60
CA SER A 123 -23.73 22.65 -0.97
C SER A 123 -24.60 23.84 -0.53
N LYS A 124 -24.00 24.92 -0.02
CA LYS A 124 -24.73 26.13 0.41
C LYS A 124 -25.30 26.94 -0.77
N ASN A 125 -24.80 26.75 -1.99
CA ASN A 125 -25.30 27.46 -3.17
C ASN A 125 -26.42 26.72 -3.91
N THR A 126 -26.64 25.42 -3.63
CA THR A 126 -27.74 24.65 -4.21
C THR A 126 -29.05 24.72 -3.43
N GLU A 127 -29.05 25.24 -2.20
CA GLU A 127 -30.27 25.41 -1.37
C GLU A 127 -30.94 26.80 -1.51
N LYS A 128 -30.53 27.61 -2.51
CA LYS A 128 -31.07 28.96 -2.76
C LYS A 128 -31.79 29.15 -4.10
N VAL A 129 -32.28 28.08 -4.72
CA VAL A 129 -33.14 28.15 -5.92
C VAL A 129 -34.49 27.53 -5.62
#